data_AF-A0A8H8PAU3-F1
#
_entry.id   AF-A0A8H8PAU3-F1
#
_cell.length_a   1.000
_cell.length_b   1.000
_cell.length_c   1.000
_cell.angle_alpha   90.00
_cell.angle_beta   90.00
_cell.angle_gamma   90.00
#
_symmetry.space_group_name_H-M   'P 1'
#
loop_
_entity.id
_entity.type
_entity.pdbx_description
1 polymer ?
#
loop_
_entity_poly.entity_id
_entity_poly.type
_entity_poly.pdbx_seq_one_letter_code
_entity_poly.pdbx_strand_id
1 'polypeptide(L)' 'MIVTGGNTGIGKETCKALLNKNAKVYLAARNKSRADEAIEWLKNETSGKAPIFLELDLANFASIRKARGV' A
#
# COMPACT_ATOMS: atom_id res chain seq x y z
N MET A 1 -2.06 4.45 8.36
CA MET A 1 -0.63 4.11 8.33
C MET A 1 -0.18 3.98 6.89
N ILE A 2 0.98 4.51 6.54
CA ILE A 2 1.58 4.38 5.20
C ILE A 2 2.62 3.26 5.26
N VAL A 3 2.57 2.34 4.30
CA VAL A 3 3.56 1.26 4.16
C VAL A 3 4.28 1.42 2.83
N THR A 4 5.54 1.86 2.88
CA THR A 4 6.40 2.00 1.69
C THR A 4 6.88 0.63 1.20
N GLY A 5 6.86 0.41 -0.12
CA GLY A 5 7.13 -0.92 -0.67
C GLY A 5 6.03 -1.93 -0.36
N GLY A 6 4.82 -1.45 -0.04
CA GLY A 6 3.71 -2.28 0.44
C GLY A 6 3.14 -3.28 -0.57
N ASN A 7 3.58 -3.24 -1.83
CA ASN A 7 3.13 -4.15 -2.88
C ASN A 7 3.88 -5.49 -2.91
N THR A 8 4.97 -5.66 -2.15
CA THR A 8 5.78 -6.91 -2.18
C THR A 8 6.41 -7.24 -0.83
N GLY A 9 6.87 -8.49 -0.67
CA GLY A 9 7.69 -8.93 0.45
C GLY A 9 7.11 -8.56 1.82
N ILE A 10 7.99 -8.05 2.71
CA ILE A 10 7.64 -7.66 4.08
C ILE A 10 6.59 -6.55 4.10
N GLY A 11 6.66 -5.60 3.18
CA GLY A 11 5.68 -4.52 3.09
C GLY A 11 4.27 -5.04 2.84
N LYS A 12 4.12 -6.04 1.97
CA LYS A 12 2.82 -6.67 1.68
C LYS A 12 2.25 -7.40 2.90
N GLU A 13 3.06 -8.18 3.60
CA GLU A 13 2.62 -8.86 4.83
C GLU A 13 2.32 -7.87 5.97
N THR A 14 3.04 -6.76 6.02
CA THR A 14 2.75 -5.67 6.96
C THR A 14 1.39 -5.04 6.67
N CYS A 15 1.05 -4.79 5.41
CA CYS A 15 -0.29 -4.36 5.02
C CYS A 15 -1.36 -5.36 5.49
N LYS A 16 -1.16 -6.66 5.28
CA LYS A 16 -2.08 -7.73 5.73
C LYS A 16 -2.31 -7.67 7.24
N ALA A 17 -1.23 -7.63 8.02
CA ALA A 17 -1.31 -7.57 9.48
C ALA A 17 -2.05 -6.31 9.98
N LEU A 18 -1.81 -5.15 9.36
CA LEU A 18 -2.48 -3.90 9.71
C LEU A 18 -3.97 -3.90 9.33
N LEU A 19 -4.32 -4.40 8.15
CA LEU A 19 -5.71 -4.53 7.70
C LEU A 19 -6.51 -5.47 8.60
N ASN A 20 -5.92 -6.59 9.04
CA ASN A 20 -6.56 -7.50 9.99
C ASN A 20 -6.83 -6.86 11.36
N LYS A 21 -6.07 -5.82 11.71
CA LYS A 21 -6.33 -4.97 12.89
C LYS A 21 -7.27 -3.79 12.60
N ASN A 22 -7.99 -3.81 11.47
CA ASN A 22 -8.91 -2.76 11.03
C ASN A 22 -8.25 -1.38 10.83
N ALA A 23 -6.92 -1.34 10.60
CA ALA A 23 -6.25 -0.08 10.36
C ALA A 23 -6.55 0.46 8.95
N LYS A 24 -6.64 1.78 8.81
CA LYS A 24 -6.55 2.45 7.50
C LYS A 24 -5.11 2.34 6.99
N VAL A 25 -4.91 1.61 5.90
CA VAL A 25 -3.58 1.37 5.31
C VAL A 25 -3.48 2.04 3.95
N TYR A 26 -2.42 2.83 3.74
CA TYR A 26 -1.99 3.27 2.42
C TYR A 26 -0.83 2.39 1.96
N LEU A 27 -1.04 1.67 0.88
CA LEU A 27 -0.02 0.85 0.23
C LEU A 27 0.74 1.74 -0.74
N ALA A 28 1.94 2.15 -0.34
CA ALA A 28 2.78 3.04 -1.12
C ALA A 28 3.71 2.25 -2.04
N ALA A 29 3.59 2.49 -3.35
CA ALA A 29 4.40 1.84 -4.38
C ALA A 29 4.55 2.71 -5.62
N ARG A 30 5.54 2.38 -6.46
CA ARG A 30 5.85 3.11 -7.71
C ARG A 30 4.96 2.70 -8.89
N ASN A 31 4.66 1.41 -9.01
CA ASN A 31 3.94 0.85 -10.15
C ASN A 31 2.52 0.47 -9.75
N LYS A 32 1.53 1.09 -10.39
CA LYS A 32 0.12 0.85 -10.11
C LYS A 32 -0.31 -0.59 -10.38
N SER A 33 0.10 -1.19 -11.50
CA SER A 33 -0.27 -2.59 -11.84
C SER A 33 0.14 -3.58 -10.74
N ARG A 34 1.40 -3.48 -10.29
CA ARG A 34 1.90 -4.34 -9.20
C ARG A 34 1.20 -4.06 -7.86
N ALA A 35 0.76 -2.82 -7.64
CA ALA A 35 0.00 -2.47 -6.45
C ALA A 35 -1.42 -3.03 -6.51
N ASP A 36 -2.08 -2.97 -7.68
CA ASP A 36 -3.42 -3.51 -7.90
C ASP A 36 -3.44 -5.04 -7.66
N GLU A 37 -2.45 -5.77 -8.18
CA GLU A 37 -2.26 -7.21 -7.89
C GLU A 37 -2.12 -7.48 -6.38
N ALA A 38 -1.31 -6.68 -5.69
CA ALA A 38 -1.11 -6.83 -4.25
C ALA A 38 -2.38 -6.49 -3.46
N ILE A 39 -3.15 -5.48 -3.88
CA ILE A 39 -4.43 -5.11 -3.27
C ILE A 39 -5.43 -6.23 -3.40
N GLU A 40 -5.53 -6.86 -4.57
CA GLU A 40 -6.48 -7.95 -4.79
C GLU A 40 -6.13 -9.18 -3.95
N TRP A 41 -4.84 -9.51 -3.87
CA TRP A 41 -4.35 -10.53 -2.94
C TRP A 41 -4.69 -10.18 -1.48
N LEU A 42 -4.43 -8.94 -1.04
CA LEU A 42 -4.73 -8.49 0.32
C LEU A 42 -6.22 -8.54 0.67
N LYS A 43 -7.10 -8.20 -0.28
CA LYS A 43 -8.56 -8.33 -0.09
C LYS A 43 -8.95 -9.77 0.22
N ASN A 44 -8.45 -10.73 -0.56
CA ASN A 44 -8.74 -12.14 -0.34
C ASN A 44 -8.22 -12.62 1.03
N GLU A 45 -7.05 -12.14 1.44
CA GLU A 45 -6.37 -12.54 2.68
C GLU A 45 -6.89 -11.85 3.95
N THR A 46 -7.73 -10.82 3.82
CA THR A 46 -8.17 -9.99 4.95
C THR A 46 -9.69 -9.78 4.98
N SER A 47 -10.44 -10.77 4.47
CA SER A 47 -11.91 -10.79 4.47
C SER A 47 -12.53 -9.56 3.77
N GLY A 48 -11.97 -9.21 2.61
CA GLY A 48 -12.45 -8.12 1.76
C GLY A 48 -11.89 -6.73 2.11
N LYS A 49 -11.06 -6.60 3.16
CA LYS A 49 -10.42 -5.31 3.49
C LYS A 49 -9.32 -5.00 2.48
N ALA A 50 -9.21 -3.75 2.08
CA ALA A 50 -8.24 -3.33 1.08
C ALA A 50 -7.44 -2.13 1.60
N PRO A 51 -6.13 -2.05 1.32
CA PRO A 51 -5.43 -0.80 1.49
C PRO A 51 -5.77 0.16 0.33
N ILE A 52 -5.48 1.43 0.54
CA ILE A 52 -5.61 2.48 -0.48
C ILE A 52 -4.27 2.57 -1.21
N PHE A 53 -4.27 2.49 -2.54
CA PHE A 53 -3.05 2.71 -3.32
C PHE A 53 -2.57 4.17 -3.15
N LEU A 54 -1.28 4.34 -2.88
CA LEU A 54 -0.61 5.61 -2.88
C LEU A 54 0.59 5.52 -3.84
N GLU A 55 0.53 6.25 -4.96
CA GLU A 55 1.68 6.37 -5.83
C GLU A 55 2.79 7.16 -5.12
N LEU A 56 3.91 6.50 -4.83
CA LEU A 56 5.04 7.11 -4.15
C LEU A 56 6.35 6.54 -4.69
N ASP A 57 7.13 7.42 -5.29
CA ASP A 57 8.52 7.20 -5.63
C ASP A 57 9.42 8.05 -4.74
N LEU A 58 10.11 7.41 -3.80
CA LEU A 58 11.01 8.06 -2.86
C LEU A 58 12.27 8.64 -3.55
N ALA A 59 12.57 8.23 -4.78
CA ALA A 59 13.63 8.84 -5.58
C ALA A 59 13.19 10.14 -6.27
N ASN A 60 11.90 10.51 -6.20
CA ASN A 60 11.33 11.66 -6.89
C ASN A 60 10.63 12.62 -5.92
N PHE A 61 11.25 13.78 -5.66
CA PHE A 61 10.67 14.80 -4.78
C PHE A 61 9.31 15.34 -5.24
N ALA A 62 9.00 15.36 -6.54
CA ALA A 62 7.68 15.74 -7.01
C ALA A 62 6.63 14.70 -6.64
N SER A 63 6.97 13.40 -6.69
CA SER A 63 6.12 12.31 -6.20
C SER A 63 5.89 12.43 -4.69
N ILE A 64 6.95 12.64 -3.91
CA ILE A 64 6.85 12.85 -2.46
C ILE A 64 5.94 14.03 -2.12
N ARG A 65 6.10 15.17 -2.80
CA ARG A 65 5.26 16.36 -2.58
C ARG A 65 3.78 16.09 -2.89
N LYS A 66 3.48 15.34 -3.95
CA LYS A 66 2.11 14.93 -4.28
C LYS A 66 1.49 14.04 -3.17
N ALA A 67 2.29 13.18 -2.54
CA ALA A 67 1.85 12.27 -1.49
C ALA A 67 1.73 12.92 -0.09
N ARG A 68 2.19 14.15 0.13
CA ARG A 68 2.26 14.82 1.46
C ARG A 68 0.93 14.90 2.22
N GLY A 69 -0.20 14.90 1.50
CA GLY A 69 -1.53 15.23 2.06
C GLY A 69 -2.44 14.03 2.39
N VAL A 70 -1.91 12.80 2.31
CA VAL A 70 -2.69 11.57 2.54
C VAL A 70 -2.60 11.02 3.96
#